data_AF-A0A0Q5CZP4-F1
#
_entry.id   AF-A0A0Q5CZP4-F1
#
_cell.length_a   1.000
_cell.length_b   1.000
_cell.length_c   1.000
_cell.angle_alpha   90.00
_cell.angle_beta   90.00
_cell.angle_gamma   90.00
#
_symmetry.space_group_name_H-M   'P 1'
#
loop_
_entity.id
_entity.type
_entity.pdbx_description
1 polymer ?
#
loop_
_entity_poly.entity_id
_entity_poly.type
_entity_poly.pdbx_seq_one_letter_code
_entity_poly.pdbx_strand_id
1 'polypeptide(L)'
;MATSAKKFRRLAADMVLSEVIAVTKENLSILGDDANHLFASSLPTGHRMRKAIRASILQSVPHLGACKFGEVVTEHGPNAIAVTQMFIANFDGEINTSAGGTDLYKPRSQDFDQMFFGLHVLLDRNGNFLGFNHRLGENGLAFQTKNISTALYNVASTSTGLSLEALRERAAINRVVNR
;
A
#
# COMPACT_ATOMS: atom_id res chain seq x y z
N MET A 1 -0.82 11.94 11.14
CA MET A 1 0.13 10.81 11.09
C MET A 1 1.41 11.34 10.46
N ALA A 2 2.51 11.35 11.22
CA ALA A 2 3.82 11.88 10.81
C ALA A 2 4.93 11.27 11.69
N THR A 3 4.80 10.01 12.09
CA THR A 3 5.78 9.34 12.97
C THR A 3 7.09 9.06 12.23
N SER A 4 7.04 8.79 10.94
CA SER A 4 8.21 8.47 10.11
C SER A 4 8.99 9.70 9.63
N ALA A 5 8.35 10.88 9.55
CA ALA A 5 8.97 12.08 8.97
C ALA A 5 10.27 12.50 9.69
N LYS A 6 10.38 12.22 10.99
CA LYS A 6 11.60 12.47 11.77
C LYS A 6 12.78 11.58 11.38
N LYS A 7 12.51 10.42 10.76
CA LYS A 7 13.51 9.46 10.30
C LYS A 7 13.97 9.73 8.87
N PHE A 8 13.29 10.63 8.16
CA PHE A 8 13.57 10.87 6.74
C PHE A 8 14.85 11.67 6.56
N ARG A 9 15.64 11.24 5.59
CA ARG A 9 16.72 12.07 5.06
C ARG A 9 16.10 13.21 4.27
N ARG A 10 16.59 14.42 4.53
CA ARG A 10 16.13 15.63 3.82
C ARG A 10 16.62 15.58 2.38
N LEU A 11 15.75 15.95 1.47
CA LEU A 11 16.12 16.28 0.09
C LEU A 11 16.62 17.72 0.06
N ALA A 12 17.79 17.95 -0.54
CA ALA A 12 18.35 19.28 -0.73
C ALA A 12 18.26 19.68 -2.21
N ALA A 13 18.17 20.98 -2.47
CA ALA A 13 17.95 21.51 -3.82
C ALA A 13 19.16 21.30 -4.76
N ASP A 14 20.34 21.07 -4.20
CA ASP A 14 21.61 20.85 -4.88
C ASP A 14 21.94 19.37 -5.13
N MET A 15 21.10 18.45 -4.65
CA MET A 15 21.29 17.01 -4.88
C MET A 15 21.18 16.67 -6.37
N VAL A 16 22.06 15.80 -6.84
CA VAL A 16 21.94 15.26 -8.20
C VAL A 16 20.80 14.23 -8.27
N LEU A 17 20.24 14.02 -9.45
CA LEU A 17 19.07 13.15 -9.66
C LEU A 17 19.23 11.75 -9.05
N SER A 18 20.40 11.12 -9.17
CA SER A 18 20.66 9.80 -8.59
C SER A 18 20.58 9.79 -7.07
N GLU A 19 20.99 10.88 -6.42
CA GLU A 19 20.90 11.03 -4.96
C GLU A 19 19.45 11.25 -4.53
N VAL A 20 18.70 12.09 -5.25
CA VAL A 20 17.26 12.29 -5.01
C VAL A 20 16.50 10.95 -5.08
N ILE A 21 16.79 10.13 -6.10
CA ILE A 21 16.18 8.81 -6.25
C ILE A 21 16.56 7.89 -5.09
N ALA A 22 17.85 7.86 -4.70
CA ALA A 22 18.32 7.01 -3.61
C ALA A 22 17.68 7.38 -2.27
N VAL A 23 17.70 8.67 -1.93
CA VAL A 23 17.09 9.22 -0.70
C VAL A 23 15.58 8.97 -0.68
N THR A 24 14.91 9.17 -1.81
CA THR A 24 13.46 8.92 -1.91
C THR A 24 13.13 7.45 -1.69
N LYS A 25 13.89 6.53 -2.31
CA LYS A 25 13.72 5.08 -2.08
C LYS A 25 13.95 4.68 -0.64
N GLU A 26 14.95 5.26 0.02
CA GLU A 26 15.24 5.04 1.43
C GLU A 26 14.09 5.52 2.31
N ASN A 27 13.64 6.77 2.13
CA ASN A 27 12.51 7.34 2.87
C ASN A 27 11.21 6.55 2.66
N LEU A 28 10.94 6.11 1.42
CA LEU A 28 9.79 5.26 1.11
C LEU A 28 9.89 3.88 1.78
N SER A 29 11.08 3.31 1.86
CA SER A 29 11.30 2.03 2.56
C SER A 29 11.02 2.17 4.06
N ILE A 30 11.48 3.25 4.69
CA ILE A 30 11.16 3.59 6.09
C ILE A 30 9.64 3.77 6.27
N LEU A 31 9.02 4.51 5.35
CA LEU A 31 7.58 4.76 5.38
C LEU A 31 6.76 3.46 5.25
N GLY A 32 7.17 2.57 4.35
CA GLY A 32 6.56 1.26 4.17
C GLY A 32 6.78 0.33 5.37
N ASP A 33 7.95 0.38 5.99
CA ASP A 33 8.24 -0.43 7.19
C ASP A 33 7.37 -0.01 8.38
N ASP A 34 7.29 1.30 8.63
CA ASP A 34 6.42 1.86 9.67
C ASP A 34 4.93 1.57 9.39
N ALA A 35 4.50 1.65 8.12
CA ALA A 35 3.15 1.24 7.72
C ALA A 35 2.90 -0.25 7.96
N ASN A 36 3.84 -1.13 7.58
CA ASN A 36 3.70 -2.56 7.86
C ASN A 36 3.57 -2.84 9.36
N HIS A 37 4.44 -2.23 10.18
CA HIS A 37 4.41 -2.41 11.63
C HIS A 37 3.08 -1.93 12.24
N LEU A 38 2.62 -0.74 11.85
CA LEU A 38 1.35 -0.18 12.31
C LEU A 38 0.17 -1.10 11.97
N PHE A 39 0.11 -1.59 10.74
CA PHE A 39 -1.01 -2.42 10.30
C PHE A 39 -0.92 -3.81 10.90
N ALA A 40 0.22 -4.50 10.79
CA ALA A 40 0.38 -5.87 11.30
C ALA A 40 0.08 -6.00 12.79
N SER A 41 0.49 -5.00 13.60
CA SER A 41 0.20 -4.97 15.05
C SER A 41 -1.28 -4.73 15.37
N SER A 42 -2.05 -4.18 14.43
CA SER A 42 -3.47 -3.85 14.60
C SER A 42 -4.41 -4.85 13.93
N LEU A 43 -3.88 -5.83 13.20
CA LEU A 43 -4.68 -6.81 12.49
C LEU A 43 -5.18 -7.93 13.43
N PRO A 44 -6.35 -8.51 13.15
CA PRO A 44 -6.84 -9.65 13.93
C PRO A 44 -5.89 -10.84 13.90
N THR A 45 -5.86 -11.61 14.99
CA THR A 45 -5.13 -12.88 15.06
C THR A 45 -5.49 -13.80 13.89
N GLY A 46 -4.48 -14.41 13.26
CA GLY A 46 -4.66 -15.28 12.11
C GLY A 46 -4.82 -14.55 10.76
N HIS A 47 -4.57 -13.24 10.71
CA HIS A 47 -4.49 -12.53 9.43
C HIS A 47 -3.42 -13.14 8.51
N ARG A 48 -3.67 -13.07 7.19
CA ARG A 48 -2.75 -13.62 6.17
C ARG A 48 -1.82 -12.59 5.54
N MET A 49 -1.84 -11.34 6.00
CA MET A 49 -0.95 -10.30 5.49
C MET A 49 0.52 -10.67 5.76
N ARG A 50 1.33 -10.66 4.70
CA ARG A 50 2.78 -10.84 4.77
C ARG A 50 3.47 -9.49 4.60
N LYS A 51 4.59 -9.29 5.29
CA LYS A 51 5.45 -8.12 5.09
C LYS A 51 6.13 -8.21 3.73
N ALA A 52 6.04 -7.15 2.94
CA ALA A 52 6.65 -7.11 1.61
C ALA A 52 7.05 -5.68 1.26
N ILE A 53 8.24 -5.25 1.72
CA ILE A 53 8.74 -3.88 1.54
C ILE A 53 9.36 -3.73 0.15
N ARG A 54 8.78 -2.88 -0.69
CA ARG A 54 9.35 -2.55 -2.01
C ARG A 54 9.04 -1.11 -2.39
N ALA A 55 10.07 -0.26 -2.30
CA ALA A 55 9.98 1.13 -2.71
C ALA A 55 10.09 1.28 -4.24
N SER A 56 9.32 2.21 -4.79
CA SER A 56 9.31 2.60 -6.20
C SER A 56 9.13 4.11 -6.31
N ILE A 57 9.78 4.72 -7.29
CA ILE A 57 9.75 6.17 -7.53
C ILE A 57 8.97 6.48 -8.81
N LEU A 58 8.37 7.67 -8.87
CA LEU A 58 7.79 8.21 -10.08
C LEU A 58 8.90 8.84 -10.92
N GLN A 59 9.12 8.33 -12.14
CA GLN A 59 10.24 8.79 -12.98
C GLN A 59 10.13 10.27 -13.37
N SER A 60 8.91 10.78 -13.57
CA SER A 60 8.65 12.18 -13.87
C SER A 60 8.83 13.12 -12.69
N VAL A 61 8.68 12.60 -11.46
CA VAL A 61 8.79 13.36 -10.21
C VAL A 61 9.55 12.53 -9.18
N PRO A 62 10.89 12.45 -9.27
CA PRO A 62 11.71 11.45 -8.58
C PRO A 62 11.72 11.51 -7.06
N HIS A 63 11.25 12.62 -6.47
CA HIS A 63 11.03 12.76 -5.03
C HIS A 63 9.69 12.18 -4.55
N LEU A 64 8.83 11.74 -5.47
CA LEU A 64 7.58 11.07 -5.20
C LEU A 64 7.65 9.58 -5.55
N GLY A 65 6.83 8.78 -4.88
CA GLY A 65 6.82 7.34 -5.02
C GLY A 65 5.85 6.64 -4.09
N ALA A 66 5.85 5.32 -4.19
CA ALA A 66 5.07 4.45 -3.34
C ALA A 66 5.91 3.28 -2.85
N CYS A 67 5.60 2.82 -1.66
CA CYS A 67 6.19 1.63 -1.07
C CYS A 67 5.11 0.59 -0.88
N LYS A 68 5.30 -0.60 -1.47
CA LYS A 68 4.56 -1.79 -1.04
C LYS A 68 4.96 -2.07 0.40
N PHE A 69 4.00 -2.20 1.30
CA PHE A 69 4.26 -2.54 2.70
C PHE A 69 3.75 -3.93 3.08
N GLY A 70 2.79 -4.48 2.33
CA GLY A 70 2.25 -5.80 2.60
C GLY A 70 1.54 -6.40 1.42
N GLU A 71 1.27 -7.70 1.51
CA GLU A 71 0.47 -8.42 0.51
C GLU A 71 -0.27 -9.62 1.12
N VAL A 72 -1.35 -10.02 0.47
CA VAL A 72 -2.15 -11.20 0.80
C VAL A 72 -2.39 -11.98 -0.49
N VAL A 73 -2.01 -13.26 -0.50
CA VAL A 73 -2.42 -14.17 -1.56
C VAL A 73 -3.90 -14.46 -1.39
N THR A 74 -4.72 -14.10 -2.39
CA THR A 74 -6.17 -14.28 -2.36
C THR A 74 -6.61 -15.54 -3.05
N GLU A 75 -5.89 -15.98 -4.09
CA GLU A 75 -6.23 -17.18 -4.86
C GLU A 75 -5.00 -17.82 -5.50
N HIS A 76 -4.97 -19.14 -5.57
CA HIS A 76 -4.01 -19.91 -6.35
C HIS A 76 -4.71 -20.52 -7.57
N GLY A 77 -4.51 -19.91 -8.73
CA GLY A 77 -4.97 -20.45 -10.01
C GLY A 77 -3.92 -21.34 -10.68
N PRO A 78 -4.30 -22.10 -11.72
CA PRO A 78 -3.37 -22.98 -12.44
C PRO A 78 -2.23 -22.21 -13.14
N ASN A 79 -2.53 -21.01 -13.65
CA ASN A 79 -1.60 -20.19 -14.46
C ASN A 79 -1.21 -18.86 -13.80
N ALA A 80 -1.92 -18.45 -12.75
CA ALA A 80 -1.68 -17.18 -12.08
C ALA A 80 -2.03 -17.27 -10.60
N ILE A 81 -1.33 -16.48 -9.79
CA ILE A 81 -1.59 -16.29 -8.36
C ILE A 81 -2.22 -14.90 -8.21
N ALA A 82 -3.42 -14.83 -7.64
CA ALA A 82 -4.05 -13.56 -7.34
C ALA A 82 -3.56 -13.06 -5.98
N VAL A 83 -3.13 -11.80 -5.95
CA VAL A 83 -2.57 -11.14 -4.77
C VAL A 83 -3.21 -9.78 -4.61
N THR A 84 -3.59 -9.43 -3.38
CA THR A 84 -3.84 -8.04 -3.02
C THR A 84 -2.56 -7.46 -2.42
N GLN A 85 -1.96 -6.49 -3.10
CA GLN A 85 -0.79 -5.75 -2.63
C GLN A 85 -1.22 -4.44 -2.00
N MET A 86 -0.57 -4.04 -0.91
CA MET A 86 -0.91 -2.86 -0.12
C MET A 86 0.24 -1.87 -0.11
N PHE A 87 -0.08 -0.60 -0.33
CA PHE A 87 0.89 0.45 -0.56
C PHE A 87 0.63 1.69 0.27
N ILE A 88 1.70 2.40 0.57
CA ILE A 88 1.71 3.77 1.06
C ILE A 88 2.48 4.65 0.08
N ALA A 89 1.88 5.75 -0.36
CA ALA A 89 2.50 6.77 -1.19
C ALA A 89 2.92 7.97 -0.34
N ASN A 90 3.95 8.69 -0.81
CA ASN A 90 4.31 10.01 -0.29
C ASN A 90 3.68 11.17 -1.10
N PHE A 91 2.55 10.90 -1.75
CA PHE A 91 1.72 11.86 -2.48
C PHE A 91 0.24 11.49 -2.36
N ASP A 92 -0.65 12.44 -2.68
CA ASP A 92 -2.06 12.20 -2.98
C ASP A 92 -2.25 12.23 -4.50
N GLY A 93 -3.16 11.39 -5.01
CA GLY A 93 -3.29 11.21 -6.44
C GLY A 93 -4.34 10.19 -6.82
N GLU A 94 -4.43 9.91 -8.11
CA GLU A 94 -5.27 8.86 -8.66
C GLU A 94 -4.43 7.65 -9.04
N ILE A 95 -4.99 6.46 -8.83
CA ILE A 95 -4.38 5.21 -9.24
C ILE A 95 -5.14 4.68 -10.46
N ASN A 96 -4.44 4.57 -11.60
CA ASN A 96 -5.04 4.10 -12.86
C ASN A 96 -4.49 2.74 -13.27
N THR A 97 -5.29 1.70 -13.05
CA THR A 97 -4.95 0.33 -13.43
C THR A 97 -5.21 0.01 -14.91
N SER A 98 -5.88 0.90 -15.65
CA SER A 98 -6.31 0.64 -17.04
C SER A 98 -5.17 0.66 -18.06
N ALA A 99 -4.08 1.36 -17.78
CA ALA A 99 -3.01 1.64 -18.74
C ALA A 99 -1.84 0.63 -18.70
N GLY A 100 -2.11 -0.65 -18.36
CA GLY A 100 -1.05 -1.68 -18.31
C GLY A 100 0.10 -1.37 -17.33
N GLY A 101 -0.09 -0.40 -16.43
CA GLY A 101 0.90 0.04 -15.44
C GLY A 101 1.77 1.24 -15.82
N THR A 102 1.74 1.75 -17.05
CA THR A 102 2.61 2.87 -17.46
C THR A 102 2.21 4.22 -16.84
N ASP A 103 0.90 4.45 -16.69
CA ASP A 103 0.33 5.64 -16.04
C ASP A 103 -0.34 5.30 -14.70
N LEU A 104 0.23 4.34 -13.96
CA LEU A 104 -0.37 3.85 -12.72
C LEU A 104 -0.59 4.96 -11.69
N TYR A 105 0.33 5.93 -11.63
CA TYR A 105 0.32 7.01 -10.66
C TYR A 105 0.04 8.35 -11.34
N LYS A 106 -0.99 9.06 -10.86
CA LYS A 106 -1.28 10.44 -11.25
C LYS A 106 -1.35 11.33 -10.01
N PRO A 107 -0.22 11.84 -9.49
CA PRO A 107 -0.21 12.76 -8.36
C PRO A 107 -1.01 14.03 -8.67
N ARG A 108 -1.75 14.53 -7.67
CA ARG A 108 -2.48 15.80 -7.77
C ARG A 108 -1.60 17.02 -7.55
N SER A 109 -0.51 16.86 -6.81
CA SER A 109 0.51 17.88 -6.56
C SER A 109 1.90 17.26 -6.54
N GLN A 110 2.92 18.11 -6.54
CA GLN A 110 4.32 17.70 -6.34
C GLN A 110 4.76 17.75 -4.87
N ASP A 111 3.85 18.14 -3.97
CA ASP A 111 4.12 18.28 -2.55
C ASP A 111 4.04 16.94 -1.83
N PHE A 112 4.74 16.85 -0.70
CA PHE A 112 4.62 15.68 0.16
C PHE A 112 3.21 15.61 0.74
N ASP A 113 2.57 14.46 0.53
CA ASP A 113 1.32 14.07 1.16
C ASP A 113 1.36 12.57 1.46
N GLN A 114 0.31 11.98 2.00
CA GLN A 114 0.26 10.54 2.24
C GLN A 114 -1.09 9.96 1.85
N MET A 115 -1.02 8.83 1.15
CA MET A 115 -2.19 8.06 0.74
C MET A 115 -1.88 6.56 0.85
N PHE A 116 -2.87 5.80 1.29
CA PHE A 116 -2.85 4.34 1.26
C PHE A 116 -3.70 3.84 0.11
N PHE A 117 -3.24 2.79 -0.55
CA PHE A 117 -4.03 2.13 -1.57
C PHE A 117 -3.71 0.64 -1.65
N GLY A 118 -4.63 -0.14 -2.20
CA GLY A 118 -4.47 -1.57 -2.43
C GLY A 118 -4.74 -1.92 -3.88
N LEU A 119 -3.98 -2.85 -4.44
CA LEU A 119 -4.12 -3.31 -5.83
C LEU A 119 -4.32 -4.82 -5.87
N HIS A 120 -5.33 -5.26 -6.60
CA HIS A 120 -5.50 -6.65 -6.96
C HIS A 120 -4.67 -6.93 -8.21
N VAL A 121 -3.66 -7.78 -8.08
CA VAL A 121 -2.72 -8.12 -9.14
C VAL A 121 -2.74 -9.61 -9.40
N LEU A 122 -2.41 -9.99 -10.63
CA LEU A 122 -2.13 -11.35 -11.03
C LEU A 122 -0.62 -11.49 -11.20
N LEU A 123 -0.05 -12.50 -10.57
CA LEU A 123 1.35 -12.85 -10.68
C LEU A 123 1.51 -14.22 -11.34
N ASP A 124 2.59 -14.45 -12.06
CA ASP A 124 2.97 -15.79 -12.50
C ASP A 124 3.51 -16.63 -11.32
N ARG A 125 3.90 -17.87 -11.59
CA ARG A 125 4.48 -18.77 -10.56
C ARG A 125 5.83 -18.30 -10.02
N ASN A 126 6.52 -17.42 -10.74
CA ASN A 126 7.79 -16.82 -10.34
C ASN A 126 7.59 -15.48 -9.61
N GLY A 127 6.35 -15.02 -9.44
CA GLY A 127 6.02 -13.74 -8.84
C GLY A 127 6.13 -12.54 -9.79
N ASN A 128 6.29 -12.77 -11.10
CA ASN A 128 6.29 -11.70 -12.09
C ASN A 128 4.87 -11.16 -12.29
N PHE A 129 4.77 -9.84 -12.45
CA PHE A 129 3.51 -9.18 -12.69
C PHE A 129 2.94 -9.56 -14.07
N LEU A 130 1.74 -10.13 -14.08
CA LEU A 130 0.99 -10.46 -15.30
C LEU A 130 -0.05 -9.37 -15.65
N GLY A 131 -0.52 -8.62 -14.66
CA GLY A 131 -1.53 -7.59 -14.86
C GLY A 131 -2.35 -7.32 -13.61
N PHE A 132 -3.30 -6.38 -13.71
CA PHE A 132 -4.28 -6.12 -12.67
C PHE A 132 -5.46 -7.08 -12.81
N ASN A 133 -6.03 -7.51 -11.68
CA ASN A 133 -7.26 -8.27 -11.67
C ASN A 133 -8.47 -7.32 -11.73
N HIS A 134 -8.87 -6.94 -12.95
CA HIS A 134 -9.98 -6.00 -13.17
C HIS A 134 -11.36 -6.50 -12.75
N ARG A 135 -11.49 -7.78 -12.35
CA ARG A 135 -12.75 -8.35 -11.85
C ARG A 135 -13.01 -8.02 -10.38
N LEU A 136 -12.01 -7.51 -9.66
CA LEU A 136 -12.07 -7.21 -8.23
C LEU A 136 -11.90 -5.71 -7.99
N GLY A 137 -12.62 -5.20 -6.99
CA GLY A 137 -12.60 -3.78 -6.65
C GLY A 137 -13.04 -2.89 -7.82
N GLU A 138 -12.53 -1.67 -7.85
CA GLU A 138 -12.76 -0.74 -8.96
C GLU A 138 -11.66 -0.92 -10.01
N ASN A 139 -11.92 -1.76 -11.02
CA ASN A 139 -10.94 -2.10 -12.07
C ASN A 139 -9.59 -2.61 -11.52
N GLY A 140 -9.57 -3.37 -10.43
CA GLY A 140 -8.34 -3.85 -9.79
C GLY A 140 -7.79 -2.96 -8.67
N LEU A 141 -8.41 -1.80 -8.42
CA LEU A 141 -8.16 -0.99 -7.23
C LEU A 141 -8.98 -1.54 -6.06
N ALA A 142 -8.31 -2.07 -5.05
CA ALA A 142 -8.97 -2.63 -3.86
C ALA A 142 -9.51 -1.54 -2.94
N PHE A 143 -8.72 -0.50 -2.72
CA PHE A 143 -9.10 0.70 -1.98
C PHE A 143 -8.10 1.82 -2.26
N GLN A 144 -8.51 3.06 -2.01
CA GLN A 144 -7.66 4.24 -2.02
C GLN A 144 -8.17 5.23 -0.96
N THR A 145 -7.32 5.66 -0.04
CA THR A 145 -7.74 6.54 1.06
C THR A 145 -6.58 7.23 1.77
N LYS A 146 -6.82 8.42 2.31
CA LYS A 146 -5.93 9.11 3.25
C LYS A 146 -6.23 8.76 4.71
N ASN A 147 -7.37 8.12 4.98
CA ASN A 147 -7.83 7.82 6.32
C ASN A 147 -7.28 6.45 6.76
N ILE A 148 -6.44 6.43 7.80
CA ILE A 148 -5.78 5.20 8.23
C ILE A 148 -6.74 4.18 8.81
N SER A 149 -7.78 4.59 9.52
CA SER A 149 -8.79 3.64 10.00
C SER A 149 -9.49 2.95 8.83
N THR A 150 -9.79 3.70 7.76
CA THR A 150 -10.38 3.15 6.53
C THR A 150 -9.41 2.19 5.87
N ALA A 151 -8.13 2.54 5.75
CA ALA A 151 -7.11 1.65 5.21
C ALA A 151 -6.98 0.38 6.06
N LEU A 152 -6.93 0.49 7.39
CA LEU A 152 -6.79 -0.64 8.30
C LEU A 152 -7.95 -1.62 8.16
N TYR A 153 -9.20 -1.15 8.09
CA TYR A 153 -10.34 -2.03 7.88
C TYR A 153 -10.29 -2.75 6.52
N ASN A 154 -9.87 -2.07 5.45
CA ASN A 154 -9.70 -2.71 4.14
C ASN A 154 -8.60 -3.79 4.15
N VAL A 155 -7.46 -3.50 4.79
CA VAL A 155 -6.38 -4.48 4.95
C VAL A 155 -6.82 -5.65 5.83
N ALA A 156 -7.56 -5.40 6.90
CA ALA A 156 -8.10 -6.44 7.77
C ALA A 156 -9.11 -7.33 7.04
N SER A 157 -10.01 -6.73 6.26
CA SER A 157 -10.99 -7.47 5.46
C SER A 157 -10.29 -8.38 4.46
N THR A 158 -9.34 -7.84 3.71
CA THR A 158 -8.54 -8.60 2.75
C THR A 158 -7.76 -9.74 3.40
N SER A 159 -7.09 -9.46 4.52
CA SER A 159 -6.17 -10.42 5.15
C SER A 159 -6.88 -11.53 5.93
N THR A 160 -8.11 -11.29 6.39
CA THR A 160 -8.90 -12.27 7.18
C THR A 160 -10.03 -12.92 6.38
N GLY A 161 -10.48 -12.31 5.27
CA GLY A 161 -11.67 -12.71 4.55
C GLY A 161 -12.99 -12.27 5.20
N LEU A 162 -12.94 -11.49 6.28
CA LEU A 162 -14.13 -10.97 6.97
C LEU A 162 -14.67 -9.73 6.26
N SER A 163 -15.99 -9.50 6.34
CA SER A 163 -16.58 -8.25 5.88
C SER A 163 -16.15 -7.06 6.76
N LEU A 164 -16.20 -5.86 6.20
CA LEU A 164 -15.93 -4.63 6.96
C LEU A 164 -16.87 -4.46 8.15
N GLU A 165 -18.13 -4.89 8.00
CA GLU A 165 -19.14 -4.87 9.06
C GLU A 165 -18.76 -5.80 10.22
N ALA A 166 -18.43 -7.06 9.93
CA ALA A 166 -18.00 -8.03 10.95
C ALA A 166 -16.75 -7.56 11.70
N LEU A 167 -15.83 -6.88 11.02
CA LEU A 167 -14.63 -6.31 11.64
C LEU A 167 -14.97 -5.14 12.57
N ARG A 168 -15.90 -4.26 12.18
CA ARG A 168 -16.35 -3.13 13.01
C ARG A 168 -17.09 -3.62 14.25
N GLU A 169 -17.94 -4.64 14.13
CA GLU A 169 -18.63 -5.27 15.25
C GLU A 169 -17.64 -5.86 16.27
N ARG A 170 -16.66 -6.63 15.79
CA ARG A 170 -15.59 -7.18 16.65
C ARG A 170 -14.81 -6.08 17.36
N ALA A 171 -14.49 -4.99 16.67
CA ALA A 171 -13.80 -3.85 17.27
C ALA A 171 -14.66 -3.16 18.33
N ALA A 172 -15.98 -3.07 18.13
CA ALA A 172 -16.91 -2.52 19.11
C ALA A 172 -16.99 -3.40 20.37
N ILE A 173 -17.11 -4.73 20.22
CA ILE A 173 -17.14 -5.67 21.34
C ILE A 173 -15.86 -5.59 22.17
N ASN A 174 -14.68 -5.62 21.52
CA ASN A 174 -13.39 -5.56 22.22
C ASN A 174 -13.16 -4.21 22.95
N ARG A 175 -13.82 -3.13 22.54
CA ARG A 175 -13.77 -1.84 23.26
C ARG A 175 -14.63 -1.82 24.51
N VAL A 176 -15.70 -2.62 24.55
CA VAL A 176 -16.58 -2.74 25.73
C VAL A 176 -15.94 -3.66 26.77
N VAL A 177 -15.27 -4.74 26.34
CA VAL A 177 -14.64 -5.71 27.25
C VAL A 177 -13.37 -5.18 27.93
N ASN A 178 -12.68 -4.21 27.32
CA ASN A 178 -11.45 -3.59 27.86
C ASN A 178 -11.68 -2.26 28.58
N ARG A 179 -12.92 -1.95 28.99
CA ARG A 179 -13.27 -0.81 29.85
C ARG A 179 -13.68 -1.33 31.22
#